data_AF-A0A8T5BXV0-F1
#
_entry.id   AF-A0A8T5BXV0-F1
#
_cell.length_a   1.000
_cell.length_b   1.000
_cell.length_c   1.000
_cell.angle_alpha   90.00
_cell.angle_beta   90.00
_cell.angle_gamma   90.00
#
_symmetry.space_group_name_H-M   'P 1'
#
loop_
_entity.id
_entity.type
_entity.pdbx_description
1 polymer ?
#
loop_
_entity_poly.entity_id
_entity_poly.type
_entity_poly.pdbx_seq_one_letter_code
_entity_poly.pdbx_strand_id
1 'polypeptide(L)'
;MFENINEDRGQVGIGTLIVFIAMVLVAAIAAGVLVNTAGFLQATAEDAGQQSVNKVTNRVDVVNAHGLVNKTGEERTVDQIFLTVRLAAGSGSVSLEDTTVKYLSETTARTLTYNDTVTGSDTADPANLTTGNNFTAGVLEDGDDSFEVLNEQSDRAEMVINTSTVEGDNTNGTATGQTVKLDITSRNGGTAQVILTMPQQLAGKDNNDPIAL
;
A
#
# COMPACT_ATOMS: atom_id res chain seq x y z
N MET A 1 57.27 33.07 -65.28
CA MET A 1 56.51 33.04 -64.02
C MET A 1 55.24 32.28 -64.32
N PHE A 2 55.14 31.02 -63.89
CA PHE A 2 53.92 30.22 -64.06
C PHE A 2 53.20 30.26 -62.70
N GLU A 3 52.09 30.98 -62.63
CA GLU A 3 51.26 31.06 -61.42
C GLU A 3 50.61 29.68 -61.17
N ASN A 4 50.85 29.10 -60.00
CA ASN A 4 50.33 27.79 -59.57
C ASN A 4 48.84 27.89 -59.16
N ILE A 5 47.95 28.18 -60.11
CA ILE A 5 46.50 28.34 -59.89
C ILE A 5 45.76 27.06 -59.45
N ASN A 6 46.45 25.91 -59.36
CA ASN A 6 45.88 24.63 -58.91
C ASN A 6 46.04 24.37 -57.40
N GLU A 7 46.94 25.08 -56.73
CA GLU A 7 47.30 24.82 -55.32
C GLU A 7 46.21 25.32 -54.36
N ASP A 8 45.64 26.50 -54.62
CA ASP A 8 44.57 27.11 -53.81
C ASP A 8 43.24 26.37 -53.90
N ARG A 9 42.92 25.74 -55.04
CA ARG A 9 41.68 24.97 -55.21
C ARG A 9 41.71 23.65 -54.44
N GLY A 10 42.87 22.98 -54.37
CA GLY A 10 43.07 21.79 -53.54
C GLY A 10 42.94 22.10 -52.04
N GLN A 11 43.46 23.26 -51.61
CA GLN A 11 43.36 23.73 -50.22
C GLN A 11 41.93 24.02 -49.78
N VAL A 12 41.11 24.67 -50.62
CA VAL A 12 39.69 24.92 -50.32
C VAL A 12 38.91 23.60 -50.22
N GLY A 13 39.18 22.64 -51.13
CA GLY A 13 38.55 21.31 -51.11
C GLY A 13 38.85 20.53 -49.82
N ILE A 14 40.12 20.53 -49.38
CA ILE A 14 40.51 19.91 -48.11
C ILE A 14 39.81 20.58 -46.93
N GLY A 15 39.67 21.91 -46.93
CA GLY A 15 38.93 22.64 -45.89
C GLY A 15 37.46 22.21 -45.79
N THR A 16 36.79 22.03 -46.93
CA THR A 16 35.38 21.57 -46.94
C THR A 16 35.22 20.13 -46.43
N LEU A 17 36.16 19.24 -46.74
CA LEU A 17 36.14 17.86 -46.24
C LEU A 17 36.35 17.79 -44.73
N ILE A 18 37.24 18.62 -44.18
CA ILE A 18 37.48 18.69 -42.73
C ILE A 18 36.22 19.14 -42.00
N VAL A 19 35.56 20.20 -42.47
CA VAL A 19 34.32 20.69 -41.86
C VAL A 19 33.20 19.66 -41.97
N PHE A 20 33.11 18.96 -43.11
CA PHE A 20 32.11 17.91 -43.30
C PHE A 20 32.29 16.77 -42.28
N ILE A 21 33.51 16.28 -42.11
CA ILE A 21 33.81 15.23 -41.12
C ILE A 21 33.53 15.73 -39.70
N ALA A 22 33.94 16.95 -39.37
CA ALA A 22 33.68 17.54 -38.06
C ALA A 22 32.18 17.65 -37.76
N MET A 23 31.38 18.12 -38.72
CA MET A 23 29.92 18.21 -38.58
C MET A 23 29.27 16.84 -38.38
N VAL A 24 29.71 15.83 -39.13
CA VAL A 24 29.21 14.45 -38.99
C VAL A 24 29.54 13.88 -37.61
N LEU A 25 30.74 14.14 -37.07
CA LEU A 25 31.12 13.69 -35.73
C LEU A 25 30.29 14.38 -34.63
N VAL A 26 30.09 15.70 -34.74
CA VAL A 26 29.23 16.44 -33.80
C VAL A 26 27.79 15.93 -33.87
N ALA A 27 27.26 15.70 -35.07
CA ALA A 27 25.92 15.16 -35.27
C ALA A 27 25.80 13.74 -34.68
N ALA A 28 26.82 12.89 -34.82
CA ALA A 28 26.83 11.54 -34.25
C ALA A 28 26.83 11.56 -32.71
N ILE A 29 27.63 12.44 -32.09
CA ILE A 29 27.64 12.59 -30.62
C ILE A 29 26.29 13.14 -30.14
N ALA A 30 25.76 14.16 -30.80
CA ALA A 30 24.45 14.73 -30.48
C ALA A 30 23.32 13.70 -30.60
N ALA A 31 23.32 12.88 -31.66
CA ALA A 31 22.38 11.78 -31.83
C ALA A 31 22.52 10.73 -30.71
N GLY A 32 23.74 10.37 -30.32
CA GLY A 32 23.99 9.44 -29.21
C GLY A 32 23.43 9.95 -27.88
N VAL A 33 23.60 11.24 -27.59
CA VAL A 33 23.00 11.88 -26.40
C VAL A 33 21.48 11.86 -26.48
N LEU A 34 20.89 12.22 -27.63
CA LEU A 34 19.43 12.22 -27.82
C LEU A 34 18.83 10.83 -27.62
N VAL A 35 19.45 9.77 -28.16
CA VAL A 35 18.99 8.39 -27.99
C VAL A 35 19.10 7.95 -26.53
N ASN A 36 20.21 8.28 -25.86
CA ASN A 36 20.38 7.93 -24.45
C ASN A 36 19.35 8.63 -23.55
N THR A 37 19.11 9.93 -23.78
CA THR A 37 18.07 10.68 -23.06
C THR A 37 16.68 10.10 -23.36
N ALA A 38 16.38 9.76 -24.61
CA ALA A 38 15.11 9.12 -24.96
C ALA A 38 14.93 7.78 -24.24
N GLY A 39 15.97 6.94 -24.17
CA GLY A 39 15.96 5.67 -23.46
C GLY A 39 15.74 5.84 -21.95
N PHE A 40 16.43 6.80 -21.32
CA PHE A 40 16.25 7.12 -19.91
C PHE A 40 14.81 7.61 -19.62
N LEU A 41 14.28 8.50 -20.46
CA LEU A 41 12.91 9.01 -20.31
C LEU A 41 11.87 7.91 -20.54
N GLN A 42 12.11 6.99 -21.47
CA GLN A 42 11.24 5.84 -21.71
C GLN A 42 11.20 4.92 -20.49
N ALA A 43 12.36 4.50 -19.96
CA ALA A 43 12.43 3.66 -18.77
C ALA A 43 11.75 4.33 -17.57
N THR A 44 11.96 5.64 -17.39
CA THR A 44 11.31 6.43 -16.33
C THR A 44 9.79 6.47 -16.53
N ALA A 45 9.31 6.65 -17.76
CA ALA A 45 7.88 6.68 -18.07
C ALA A 45 7.21 5.31 -17.87
N GLU A 46 7.91 4.23 -18.21
CA GLU A 46 7.44 2.85 -18.00
C GLU A 46 7.33 2.52 -16.51
N ASP A 47 8.34 2.89 -15.69
CA ASP A 47 8.30 2.68 -14.24
C ASP A 47 7.20 3.52 -13.58
N ALA A 48 7.08 4.81 -13.93
CA ALA A 48 5.99 5.65 -13.44
C ALA A 48 4.61 5.13 -13.85
N GLY A 49 4.50 4.57 -15.06
CA GLY A 49 3.29 3.92 -15.56
C GLY A 49 2.93 2.68 -14.72
N GLN A 50 3.90 1.80 -14.48
CA GLN A 50 3.72 0.61 -13.63
C GLN A 50 3.35 0.97 -12.20
N GLN A 51 4.03 1.94 -11.58
CA GLN A 51 3.71 2.43 -10.24
C GLN A 51 2.29 3.00 -10.17
N SER A 52 1.84 3.72 -11.21
CA SER A 52 0.48 4.26 -11.28
C SER A 52 -0.58 3.16 -11.39
N VAL A 53 -0.33 2.13 -12.19
CA VAL A 53 -1.21 0.95 -12.29
C VAL A 53 -1.26 0.23 -10.95
N ASN A 54 -0.10 -0.06 -10.36
CA ASN A 54 0.02 -0.72 -9.06
C ASN A 54 -0.68 0.06 -7.96
N LYS A 55 -0.65 1.40 -7.97
CA LYS A 55 -1.33 2.22 -6.97
C LYS A 55 -2.86 2.09 -6.99
N VAL A 56 -3.46 1.79 -8.14
CA VAL A 56 -4.93 1.68 -8.28
C VAL A 56 -5.39 0.23 -8.17
N THR A 57 -4.55 -0.69 -8.61
CA THR A 57 -4.86 -2.13 -8.66
C THR A 57 -4.44 -2.85 -7.39
N ASN A 58 -3.25 -2.57 -6.85
CA ASN A 58 -2.73 -3.25 -5.67
C ASN A 58 -3.38 -2.68 -4.41
N ARG A 59 -4.44 -3.33 -3.97
CA ARG A 59 -5.13 -3.03 -2.72
C ARG A 59 -5.76 -4.29 -2.17
N VAL A 60 -6.05 -4.26 -0.88
CA VAL A 60 -6.87 -5.28 -0.23
C VAL A 60 -8.35 -4.98 -0.44
N ASP A 61 -9.17 -6.02 -0.39
CA ASP A 61 -10.62 -5.97 -0.36
C ASP A 61 -11.08 -6.57 0.97
N VAL A 62 -12.03 -5.90 1.64
CA VAL A 62 -12.54 -6.34 2.94
C VAL A 62 -13.86 -7.05 2.70
N VAL A 63 -13.88 -8.35 2.98
CA VAL A 63 -15.02 -9.23 2.67
C VAL A 63 -16.05 -9.20 3.78
N ASN A 64 -15.59 -9.20 5.02
CA ASN A 64 -16.43 -9.26 6.20
C ASN A 64 -15.79 -8.48 7.34
N ALA A 65 -16.63 -7.94 8.21
CA ALA A 65 -16.22 -7.31 9.44
C ALA A 65 -17.15 -7.76 10.58
N HIS A 66 -16.57 -8.09 11.71
CA HIS A 66 -17.31 -8.40 12.92
C HIS A 66 -16.60 -7.87 14.14
N GLY A 67 -17.34 -7.61 15.21
CA GLY A 67 -16.81 -7.14 16.47
C GLY A 67 -17.06 -8.14 17.59
N LEU A 68 -16.25 -8.06 18.65
CA LEU A 68 -16.51 -8.75 19.90
C LEU A 68 -17.02 -7.77 20.95
N VAL A 69 -18.10 -8.17 21.61
CA VAL A 69 -18.69 -7.40 22.70
C VAL A 69 -17.88 -7.63 23.97
N ASN A 70 -17.49 -6.55 24.65
CA ASN A 70 -16.94 -6.59 25.99
C ASN A 70 -17.93 -5.97 26.98
N LYS A 71 -18.13 -6.65 28.11
CA LYS A 71 -18.96 -6.14 29.20
C LYS A 71 -18.08 -5.73 30.37
N THR A 72 -17.82 -4.43 30.48
CA THR A 72 -17.13 -3.84 31.64
C THR A 72 -18.16 -3.19 32.56
N GLY A 73 -18.52 -3.87 33.65
CA GLY A 73 -19.56 -3.40 34.57
C GLY A 73 -20.96 -3.58 33.99
N GLU A 74 -21.77 -2.52 33.93
CA GLU A 74 -23.13 -2.54 33.34
C GLU A 74 -23.15 -2.11 31.86
N GLU A 75 -22.07 -1.53 31.37
CA GLU A 75 -21.94 -1.07 29.99
C GLU A 75 -21.46 -2.19 29.07
N ARG A 76 -21.98 -2.19 27.84
CA ARG A 76 -21.54 -3.09 26.77
C ARG A 76 -21.01 -2.26 25.63
N THR A 77 -19.81 -2.57 25.21
CA THR A 77 -19.08 -1.88 24.15
C THR A 77 -18.49 -2.91 23.20
N VAL A 78 -18.12 -2.47 22.01
CA VAL A 78 -17.41 -3.31 21.05
C VAL A 78 -15.93 -3.04 21.25
N ASP A 79 -15.20 -4.03 21.74
CA ASP A 79 -13.80 -3.90 22.17
C ASP A 79 -12.83 -4.23 21.05
N GLN A 80 -13.15 -5.26 20.26
CA GLN A 80 -12.28 -5.73 19.18
C GLN A 80 -13.06 -5.75 17.88
N ILE A 81 -12.39 -5.38 16.79
CA ILE A 81 -12.90 -5.46 15.43
C ILE A 81 -12.00 -6.40 14.64
N PHE A 82 -12.62 -7.38 14.00
CA PHE A 82 -12.03 -8.38 13.13
C PHE A 82 -12.47 -8.08 11.70
N LEU A 83 -11.51 -7.99 10.79
CA LEU A 83 -11.74 -7.74 9.37
C LEU A 83 -11.14 -8.88 8.57
N THR A 84 -11.98 -9.61 7.84
CA THR A 84 -11.49 -10.58 6.87
C THR A 84 -11.13 -9.85 5.59
N VAL A 85 -9.84 -9.83 5.27
CA VAL A 85 -9.28 -9.19 4.09
C VAL A 85 -8.78 -10.21 3.09
N ARG A 86 -8.81 -9.82 1.82
CA ARG A 86 -8.26 -10.57 0.71
C ARG A 86 -7.63 -9.64 -0.31
N LEU A 87 -6.99 -10.23 -1.31
CA LEU A 87 -6.53 -9.49 -2.48
C LEU A 87 -7.72 -8.95 -3.31
N ALA A 88 -7.68 -7.68 -3.70
CA ALA A 88 -8.69 -7.14 -4.61
C ALA A 88 -8.54 -7.74 -6.02
N ALA A 89 -9.64 -7.81 -6.78
CA ALA A 89 -9.59 -8.34 -8.13
C ALA A 89 -8.63 -7.54 -9.02
N GLY A 90 -7.66 -8.22 -9.63
CA GLY A 90 -6.63 -7.61 -10.48
C GLY A 90 -5.49 -6.93 -9.73
N SER A 91 -5.46 -7.02 -8.40
CA SER A 91 -4.29 -6.65 -7.58
C SER A 91 -3.18 -7.68 -7.78
N GLY A 92 -1.94 -7.23 -7.85
CA GLY A 92 -0.78 -8.07 -7.60
C GLY A 92 -0.59 -8.32 -6.09
N SER A 93 0.56 -8.83 -5.69
CA SER A 93 0.86 -9.13 -4.29
C SER A 93 0.81 -7.89 -3.37
N VAL A 94 0.23 -8.04 -2.18
CA VAL A 94 0.15 -6.99 -1.15
C VAL A 94 0.71 -7.52 0.17
N SER A 95 1.71 -6.83 0.74
CA SER A 95 2.20 -7.11 2.08
C SER A 95 1.32 -6.43 3.13
N LEU A 96 0.89 -7.20 4.14
CA LEU A 96 0.14 -6.72 5.30
C LEU A 96 1.07 -6.05 6.33
N GLU A 97 2.34 -6.42 6.38
CA GLU A 97 3.36 -5.79 7.23
C GLU A 97 3.56 -4.31 6.86
N ASP A 98 3.67 -4.02 5.56
CA ASP A 98 3.81 -2.66 5.04
C ASP A 98 2.48 -1.91 4.92
N THR A 99 1.38 -2.52 5.34
CA THR A 99 0.05 -1.90 5.28
C THR A 99 -0.20 -1.06 6.52
N THR A 100 -0.84 0.09 6.33
CA THR A 100 -1.26 0.96 7.43
C THR A 100 -2.78 1.05 7.45
N VAL A 101 -3.36 1.07 8.65
CA VAL A 101 -4.80 1.24 8.82
C VAL A 101 -5.07 2.53 9.54
N LYS A 102 -5.73 3.47 8.87
CA LYS A 102 -6.18 4.69 9.53
C LYS A 102 -7.53 4.42 10.19
N TYR A 103 -7.54 4.45 11.50
CA TYR A 103 -8.73 4.38 12.33
C TYR A 103 -9.26 5.79 12.59
N LEU A 104 -10.54 6.01 12.27
CA LEU A 104 -11.23 7.27 12.52
C LEU A 104 -12.57 7.00 13.19
N SER A 105 -12.73 7.50 14.41
CA SER A 105 -14.00 7.58 15.13
C SER A 105 -14.41 9.04 15.33
N GLU A 106 -15.52 9.26 16.05
CA GLU A 106 -15.97 10.60 16.41
C GLU A 106 -15.01 11.32 17.36
N THR A 107 -14.28 10.55 18.17
CA THR A 107 -13.41 11.04 19.24
C THR A 107 -11.92 10.97 18.88
N THR A 108 -11.54 10.00 18.06
CA THR A 108 -10.13 9.64 17.88
C THR A 108 -9.78 9.42 16.41
N ALA A 109 -8.60 9.89 16.01
CA ALA A 109 -8.01 9.57 14.71
C ALA A 109 -6.59 9.04 14.93
N ARG A 110 -6.32 7.81 14.52
CA ARG A 110 -5.01 7.17 14.65
C ARG A 110 -4.62 6.41 13.39
N THR A 111 -3.32 6.33 13.15
CA THR A 111 -2.77 5.43 12.13
C THR A 111 -2.19 4.24 12.85
N LEU A 112 -2.68 3.06 12.50
CA LEU A 112 -2.25 1.78 13.04
C LEU A 112 -1.21 1.17 12.12
N THR A 113 -0.12 0.68 12.70
CA THR A 113 0.93 -0.07 12.01
C THR A 113 0.85 -1.55 12.37
N TYR A 114 1.33 -2.41 11.47
CA TYR A 114 1.39 -3.83 11.76
C TYR A 114 2.31 -4.09 12.96
N ASN A 115 1.84 -4.92 13.89
CA ASN A 115 2.64 -5.45 14.98
C ASN A 115 2.27 -6.92 15.17
N ASP A 116 3.19 -7.79 14.77
CA ASP A 116 3.20 -9.17 15.22
C ASP A 116 4.21 -9.33 16.35
N THR A 117 3.69 -9.41 17.58
CA THR A 117 4.53 -9.64 18.77
C THR A 117 4.74 -11.14 19.04
N VAL A 118 4.06 -12.02 18.30
CA VAL A 118 4.17 -13.49 18.45
C VAL A 118 4.72 -14.04 17.15
N THR A 119 6.02 -13.86 16.96
CA THR A 119 6.77 -14.39 15.81
C THR A 119 6.44 -15.88 15.57
N GLY A 120 5.84 -16.19 14.43
CA GLY A 120 5.51 -17.57 14.03
C GLY A 120 4.15 -18.09 14.52
N SER A 121 3.28 -17.21 15.00
CA SER A 121 1.86 -17.48 15.14
C SER A 121 1.13 -16.89 13.94
N ASP A 122 0.68 -17.78 13.07
CA ASP A 122 -0.27 -17.54 11.97
C ASP A 122 -1.65 -17.04 12.44
N THR A 123 -1.80 -16.62 13.69
CA THR A 123 -3.06 -16.22 14.31
C THR A 123 -3.05 -14.75 14.74
N ALA A 124 -4.15 -14.06 14.44
CA ALA A 124 -4.36 -12.68 14.83
C ALA A 124 -4.75 -12.62 16.31
N ASP A 125 -3.77 -12.51 17.21
CA ASP A 125 -4.05 -12.45 18.65
C ASP A 125 -4.23 -11.00 19.14
N PRO A 126 -5.46 -10.58 19.53
CA PRO A 126 -5.69 -9.25 20.06
C PRO A 126 -4.97 -8.96 21.38
N ALA A 127 -4.47 -9.98 22.10
CA ALA A 127 -3.65 -9.79 23.31
C ALA A 127 -2.32 -9.07 23.01
N ASN A 128 -1.83 -9.13 21.77
CA ASN A 128 -0.63 -8.43 21.31
C ASN A 128 -0.85 -6.93 21.13
N LEU A 129 -2.10 -6.48 21.04
CA LEU A 129 -2.48 -5.09 20.79
C LEU A 129 -2.52 -4.27 22.08
N THR A 130 -1.40 -4.24 22.79
CA THR A 130 -1.20 -3.52 24.05
C THR A 130 -1.00 -2.02 23.87
N THR A 131 -0.67 -1.59 22.65
CA THR A 131 -0.48 -0.18 22.30
C THR A 131 -1.53 0.24 21.27
N GLY A 132 -2.22 1.35 21.51
CA GLY A 132 -3.30 1.85 20.66
C GLY A 132 -2.90 2.43 19.29
N ASN A 133 -1.73 2.05 18.78
CA ASN A 133 -1.20 2.46 17.47
C ASN A 133 -0.90 1.24 16.59
N ASN A 134 -1.32 0.04 17.00
CA ASN A 134 -0.98 -1.19 16.32
C ASN A 134 -2.23 -1.95 15.88
N PHE A 135 -2.09 -2.73 14.82
CA PHE A 135 -3.01 -3.81 14.46
C PHE A 135 -2.21 -5.11 14.27
N THR A 136 -2.87 -6.25 14.35
CA THR A 136 -2.26 -7.56 14.07
C THR A 136 -3.05 -8.22 12.96
N ALA A 137 -2.41 -9.15 12.24
CA ALA A 137 -3.08 -9.96 11.23
C ALA A 137 -2.74 -11.44 11.46
N GLY A 138 -3.61 -12.31 10.99
CA GLY A 138 -3.45 -13.75 11.02
C GLY A 138 -3.91 -14.35 9.71
N VAL A 139 -3.43 -15.53 9.37
CA VAL A 139 -3.88 -16.26 8.19
C VAL A 139 -5.19 -16.98 8.51
N LEU A 140 -6.12 -16.90 7.58
CA LEU A 140 -7.33 -17.71 7.59
C LEU A 140 -7.28 -18.79 6.50
N GLU A 141 -6.76 -18.44 5.33
CA GLU A 141 -6.54 -19.35 4.21
C GLU A 141 -5.31 -18.87 3.45
N ASP A 142 -4.32 -19.74 3.32
CA ASP A 142 -3.08 -19.51 2.57
C ASP A 142 -2.68 -20.87 1.97
N GLY A 143 -2.55 -20.92 0.65
CA GLY A 143 -2.25 -22.15 -0.08
C GLY A 143 -0.75 -22.40 -0.23
N ASP A 144 0.09 -21.38 -0.04
CA ASP A 144 1.52 -21.42 -0.35
C ASP A 144 2.44 -21.03 0.83
N ASP A 145 1.87 -20.87 2.03
CA ASP A 145 2.55 -20.47 3.27
C ASP A 145 3.34 -19.16 3.11
N SER A 146 2.83 -18.22 2.31
CA SER A 146 3.42 -16.90 2.09
C SER A 146 2.87 -15.81 3.03
N PHE A 147 2.37 -16.22 4.19
CA PHE A 147 1.80 -15.36 5.23
C PHE A 147 2.58 -14.06 5.46
N GLU A 148 1.82 -13.01 5.80
CA GLU A 148 2.14 -11.58 5.72
C GLU A 148 2.10 -10.99 4.31
N VAL A 149 2.13 -11.81 3.26
CA VAL A 149 1.95 -11.37 1.87
C VAL A 149 0.76 -12.08 1.25
N LEU A 150 -0.25 -11.32 0.84
CA LEU A 150 -1.34 -11.83 0.03
C LEU A 150 -0.89 -11.84 -1.44
N ASN A 151 -0.62 -13.00 -2.01
CA ASN A 151 -0.10 -13.14 -3.37
C ASN A 151 -1.08 -13.89 -4.30
N GLU A 152 -2.00 -14.68 -3.76
CA GLU A 152 -3.05 -15.38 -4.48
C GLU A 152 -4.43 -14.78 -4.21
N GLN A 153 -5.37 -15.03 -5.13
CA GLN A 153 -6.78 -14.65 -4.94
C GLN A 153 -7.50 -15.54 -3.93
N SER A 154 -6.95 -16.71 -3.60
CA SER A 154 -7.39 -17.62 -2.54
C SER A 154 -7.16 -17.02 -1.17
N ASP A 155 -6.06 -16.29 -0.99
CA ASP A 155 -5.56 -15.90 0.32
C ASP A 155 -6.57 -15.05 1.09
N ARG A 156 -6.76 -15.41 2.34
CA ARG A 156 -7.57 -14.70 3.32
C ARG A 156 -6.73 -14.47 4.55
N ALA A 157 -6.65 -13.22 4.96
CA ALA A 157 -6.11 -12.85 6.26
C ALA A 157 -7.21 -12.23 7.11
N GLU A 158 -7.10 -12.39 8.41
CA GLU A 158 -7.93 -11.71 9.38
C GLU A 158 -7.10 -10.63 10.06
N MET A 159 -7.52 -9.38 9.91
CA MET A 159 -6.92 -8.23 10.59
C MET A 159 -7.71 -7.93 11.86
N VAL A 160 -7.00 -7.69 12.96
CA VAL A 160 -7.60 -7.44 14.26
C VAL A 160 -7.15 -6.08 14.76
N ILE A 161 -8.13 -5.30 15.22
CA ILE A 161 -7.95 -3.99 15.81
C ILE A 161 -8.58 -4.00 17.20
N ASN A 162 -7.78 -3.67 18.21
CA ASN A 162 -8.26 -3.49 19.56
C ASN A 162 -8.71 -2.03 19.74
N THR A 163 -10.02 -1.81 19.78
CA THR A 163 -10.59 -0.47 19.89
C THR A 163 -10.47 0.12 21.28
N SER A 164 -10.39 -0.69 22.36
CA SER A 164 -10.20 -0.13 23.71
C SER A 164 -8.85 0.57 23.84
N THR A 165 -7.79 0.00 23.26
CA THR A 165 -6.47 0.64 23.29
C THR A 165 -6.36 1.79 22.29
N VAL A 166 -7.04 1.71 21.15
CA VAL A 166 -7.04 2.75 20.11
C VAL A 166 -7.82 3.98 20.52
N GLU A 167 -8.98 3.85 21.17
CA GLU A 167 -9.77 4.99 21.66
C GLU A 167 -9.13 5.65 22.89
N GLY A 168 -8.33 4.91 23.66
CA GLY A 168 -7.48 5.44 24.72
C GLY A 168 -7.72 4.84 26.11
N ASP A 169 -6.82 5.19 27.03
CA ASP A 169 -6.86 4.71 28.41
C ASP A 169 -8.15 5.19 29.08
N ASN A 170 -9.01 4.25 29.53
CA ASN A 170 -10.36 4.43 30.10
C ASN A 170 -11.55 4.42 29.12
N THR A 171 -11.34 4.18 27.83
CA THR A 171 -12.43 3.82 26.92
C THR A 171 -12.45 2.31 26.73
N ASN A 172 -13.56 1.66 27.07
CA ASN A 172 -13.71 0.20 26.94
C ASN A 172 -14.04 -0.22 25.49
N GLY A 173 -13.51 0.49 24.50
CA GLY A 173 -13.81 0.33 23.08
C GLY A 173 -14.90 1.28 22.59
N THR A 174 -15.53 0.91 21.47
CA THR A 174 -16.52 1.74 20.78
C THR A 174 -17.92 1.53 21.33
N ALA A 175 -18.67 2.64 21.50
CA ALA A 175 -20.01 2.60 22.06
C ALA A 175 -21.06 2.22 21.01
N THR A 176 -22.21 1.74 21.48
CA THR A 176 -23.35 1.43 20.62
C THR A 176 -23.81 2.63 19.80
N GLY A 177 -24.04 2.43 18.51
CA GLY A 177 -24.49 3.48 17.59
C GLY A 177 -23.39 4.40 17.05
N GLN A 178 -22.14 4.26 17.50
CA GLN A 178 -21.02 5.00 16.92
C GLN A 178 -20.63 4.44 15.55
N THR A 179 -20.03 5.29 14.71
CA THR A 179 -19.48 4.89 13.41
C THR A 179 -17.97 4.99 13.44
N VAL A 180 -17.31 3.94 12.95
CA VAL A 180 -15.86 3.87 12.77
C VAL A 180 -15.57 3.78 11.29
N LYS A 181 -14.68 4.64 10.81
CA LYS A 181 -14.14 4.59 9.46
C LYS A 181 -12.71 4.05 9.50
N LEU A 182 -12.47 3.04 8.69
CA LEU A 182 -11.16 2.41 8.50
C LEU A 182 -10.70 2.66 7.06
N ASP A 183 -9.58 3.36 6.89
CA ASP A 183 -8.89 3.48 5.60
C ASP A 183 -7.63 2.59 5.62
N ILE A 184 -7.68 1.46 4.93
CA ILE A 184 -6.56 0.53 4.82
C ILE A 184 -5.73 0.93 3.60
N THR A 185 -4.46 1.24 3.79
CA THR A 185 -3.55 1.69 2.74
C THR A 185 -2.39 0.71 2.61
N SER A 186 -2.32 0.04 1.47
CA SER A 186 -1.17 -0.82 1.12
C SER A 186 0.08 0.01 0.80
N ARG A 187 1.25 -0.63 0.82
CA ARG A 187 2.55 0.00 0.47
C ARG A 187 2.53 0.75 -0.86
N ASN A 188 1.83 0.21 -1.86
CA ASN A 188 1.81 0.77 -3.22
C ASN A 188 0.84 1.96 -3.33
N GLY A 189 0.15 2.32 -2.24
CA GLY A 189 -0.76 3.45 -2.15
C GLY A 189 -2.20 3.15 -2.54
N GLY A 190 -2.53 1.88 -2.81
CA GLY A 190 -3.91 1.45 -3.01
C GLY A 190 -4.64 1.43 -1.69
N THR A 191 -5.78 2.11 -1.65
CA THR A 191 -6.60 2.28 -0.45
C THR A 191 -7.93 1.54 -0.54
N ALA A 192 -8.34 0.94 0.56
CA ALA A 192 -9.66 0.36 0.77
C ALA A 192 -10.31 1.04 1.96
N GLN A 193 -11.52 1.55 1.76
CA GLN A 193 -12.28 2.23 2.81
C GLN A 193 -13.40 1.32 3.28
N VAL A 194 -13.50 1.14 4.59
CA VAL A 194 -14.59 0.44 5.26
C VAL A 194 -15.21 1.38 6.28
N ILE A 195 -16.54 1.42 6.32
CA ILE A 195 -17.29 2.17 7.33
C ILE A 195 -18.08 1.13 8.11
N LEU A 196 -17.82 1.04 9.41
CA LEU A 196 -18.46 0.13 10.34
C LEU A 196 -19.38 0.95 11.25
N THR A 197 -20.62 0.50 11.42
CA THR A 197 -21.56 1.15 12.33
C THR A 197 -21.92 0.20 13.45
N MET A 198 -21.58 0.58 14.68
CA MET A 198 -21.87 -0.23 15.85
C MET A 198 -23.39 -0.35 16.05
N PRO A 199 -23.90 -1.54 16.41
CA PRO A 199 -25.33 -1.72 16.69
C PRO A 199 -25.83 -0.74 17.75
N GLN A 200 -27.07 -0.28 17.62
CA GLN A 200 -27.70 0.65 18.57
C GLN A 200 -27.98 0.01 19.94
N GLN A 201 -28.00 -1.33 20.02
CA GLN A 201 -28.23 -2.07 21.26
C GLN A 201 -27.41 -3.36 21.27
N LEU A 202 -26.78 -3.66 22.40
CA LEU A 202 -26.08 -4.92 22.68
C LEU A 202 -26.79 -5.73 23.78
N ALA A 203 -28.09 -5.50 23.96
CA ALA A 203 -28.88 -6.16 25.00
C ALA A 203 -28.92 -7.69 24.77
N GLY A 204 -28.64 -8.45 25.82
CA GLY A 204 -28.63 -9.92 25.77
C GLY A 204 -27.36 -10.54 25.18
N LYS A 205 -26.35 -9.73 24.84
CA LYS A 205 -25.01 -10.22 24.47
C LYS A 205 -24.13 -10.37 25.70
N ASP A 206 -23.38 -11.47 25.71
CA ASP A 206 -22.37 -11.79 26.71
C ASP A 206 -20.97 -11.37 26.24
N ASN A 207 -20.00 -11.49 27.14
CA ASN A 207 -18.62 -11.16 26.84
C ASN A 207 -18.08 -12.08 25.74
N ASN A 208 -17.35 -11.52 24.78
CA ASN A 208 -16.79 -12.23 23.64
C ASN A 208 -17.83 -12.75 22.63
N ASP A 209 -19.08 -12.26 22.69
CA ASP A 209 -20.07 -12.57 21.68
C ASP A 209 -19.76 -11.85 20.36
N PRO A 210 -19.71 -12.56 19.22
CA PRO A 210 -19.54 -11.93 17.93
C PRO A 210 -20.80 -11.17 17.53
N ILE A 211 -20.58 -10.00 16.93
CA ILE A 211 -21.60 -9.16 16.29
C ILE A 211 -21.13 -8.81 14.89
N ALA A 212 -22.02 -8.91 13.91
CA ALA A 212 -21.74 -8.40 12.57
C ALA A 212 -21.74 -6.86 12.60
N LEU A 213 -20.82 -6.24 11.87
CA LEU A 213 -20.62 -4.80 11.79
C LEU A 213 -20.78 -4.27 10.37
#